data_AF-A0A853F1V4-F1
#
_entry.id   AF-A0A853F1V4-F1
#
_cell.length_a   1.000
_cell.length_b   1.000
_cell.length_c   1.000
_cell.angle_alpha   90.00
_cell.angle_beta   90.00
_cell.angle_gamma   90.00
#
_symmetry.space_group_name_H-M   'P 1'
#
loop_
_entity.id
_entity.type
_entity.pdbx_description
1 polymer ?
#
loop_
_entity_poly.entity_id
_entity_poly.type
_entity_poly.pdbx_seq_one_letter_code
_entity_poly.pdbx_strand_id
1 'polypeptide(L)'
;MNNCAYSTATITIAAGLSKNYAVEISKGIKLAKYVKCRSIVDEEFNTHKITNEISKPIIQSKFKKLQETGLKAETYFINNYNDINIFKGGKLQDARLFGDGYDFQIDINNGFYLAEVKGIKENKGRFRLTENEYQKAAEYKNDYIVTLVLNLDKIPRFLQVENPIKNLKFKERKVSAKITKEYHLIDNIS
;
A
#
# COMPACT_ATOMS: atom_id res chain seq x y z
N MET A 1 -7.45 -12.68 -45.96
CA MET A 1 -6.10 -12.57 -46.53
C MET A 1 -5.27 -11.74 -45.55
N ASN A 2 -4.43 -12.39 -44.75
CA ASN A 2 -3.61 -11.72 -43.74
C ASN A 2 -2.18 -11.60 -44.29
N ASN A 3 -1.79 -10.38 -44.67
CA ASN A 3 -0.40 -10.05 -44.99
C ASN A 3 0.38 -9.82 -43.69
N CYS A 4 1.39 -10.65 -43.43
CA CYS A 4 2.33 -10.44 -42.34
C CYS A 4 3.72 -10.19 -42.96
N ALA A 5 4.25 -8.98 -42.79
CA ALA A 5 5.60 -8.63 -43.22
C ALA A 5 6.62 -9.07 -42.15
N TYR A 6 7.72 -9.67 -42.58
CA TYR A 6 8.83 -10.08 -41.73
C TYR A 6 9.95 -9.03 -41.80
N SER A 7 10.47 -8.61 -40.65
CA SER A 7 11.72 -7.84 -40.55
C SER A 7 12.61 -8.49 -39.50
N THR A 8 13.88 -8.70 -39.85
CA THR A 8 14.94 -9.22 -38.99
C THR A 8 15.81 -8.08 -38.49
N ALA A 9 15.89 -7.89 -37.17
CA ALA A 9 16.89 -7.04 -36.54
C ALA A 9 17.67 -7.85 -35.49
N THR A 10 18.99 -7.80 -35.57
CA THR A 10 19.94 -8.36 -34.60
C THR A 10 20.13 -7.35 -33.48
N ILE A 11 19.81 -7.72 -32.23
CA ILE A 11 20.10 -6.87 -31.06
C ILE A 11 20.79 -7.68 -29.96
N THR A 12 21.92 -7.12 -29.54
CA THR A 12 22.81 -7.44 -28.44
C THR A 12 22.09 -7.41 -27.08
N ILE A 13 22.46 -8.32 -26.19
CA ILE A 13 21.88 -8.49 -24.84
C ILE A 13 22.11 -7.23 -24.00
N ALA A 14 21.03 -6.52 -23.65
CA ALA A 14 21.00 -5.58 -22.54
C ALA A 14 19.55 -5.40 -22.04
N ALA A 15 19.39 -5.41 -20.71
CA ALA A 15 18.28 -4.94 -19.89
C ALA A 15 16.87 -4.73 -20.50
N GLY A 16 15.91 -5.49 -19.98
CA GLY A 16 14.49 -5.11 -19.87
C GLY A 16 13.60 -5.52 -21.04
N LEU A 17 12.55 -6.32 -20.75
CA LEU A 17 11.23 -6.22 -21.42
C LEU A 17 10.16 -7.04 -20.67
N SER A 18 8.92 -6.58 -20.83
CA SER A 18 7.74 -6.80 -20.01
C SER A 18 7.09 -8.20 -20.13
N LYS A 19 6.39 -8.58 -19.05
CA LYS A 19 5.42 -9.68 -18.92
C LYS A 19 4.58 -9.86 -20.20
N ASN A 20 4.58 -11.06 -20.77
CA ASN A 20 3.57 -11.69 -21.68
C ASN A 20 4.16 -12.41 -22.91
N TYR A 21 5.19 -13.23 -22.70
CA TYR A 21 5.86 -13.97 -23.74
C TYR A 21 6.27 -15.35 -23.21
N ALA A 22 5.99 -16.43 -23.97
CA ALA A 22 6.47 -17.78 -23.67
C ALA A 22 7.64 -18.14 -24.60
N VAL A 23 8.61 -18.88 -24.08
CA VAL A 23 9.82 -19.32 -24.78
C VAL A 23 9.73 -20.83 -24.97
N GLU A 24 9.87 -21.31 -26.20
CA GLU A 24 10.07 -22.73 -26.49
C GLU A 24 11.54 -22.96 -26.84
N ILE A 25 12.19 -23.94 -26.20
CA ILE A 25 13.61 -24.24 -26.40
C ILE A 25 13.73 -25.60 -27.12
N SER A 26 14.00 -25.58 -28.42
CA SER A 26 14.46 -26.78 -29.13
C SER A 26 15.97 -26.93 -28.99
N LYS A 27 16.43 -28.15 -28.73
CA LYS A 27 17.85 -28.49 -28.56
C LYS A 27 18.69 -27.95 -29.72
N GLY A 28 19.67 -27.11 -29.39
CA GLY A 28 20.73 -26.68 -30.31
C GLY A 28 20.39 -25.44 -31.15
N ILE A 29 21.01 -24.32 -30.77
CA ILE A 29 21.26 -23.12 -31.60
C ILE A 29 20.03 -22.24 -31.91
N LYS A 30 19.89 -21.21 -31.05
CA LYS A 30 19.19 -19.91 -31.19
C LYS A 30 18.25 -19.70 -32.39
N LEU A 31 16.94 -19.85 -32.18
CA LEU A 31 15.90 -19.05 -32.85
C LEU A 31 14.58 -19.21 -32.09
N ALA A 32 14.03 -18.11 -31.56
CA ALA A 32 12.69 -18.09 -30.95
C ALA A 32 11.72 -17.34 -31.88
N LYS A 33 10.57 -17.93 -32.20
CA LYS A 33 9.46 -17.27 -32.91
C LYS A 33 8.41 -16.80 -31.92
N TYR A 34 7.91 -15.56 -32.07
CA TYR A 34 6.85 -15.01 -31.23
C TYR A 34 5.49 -15.07 -31.92
N VAL A 35 4.46 -15.56 -31.21
CA VAL A 35 3.05 -15.50 -31.63
C VAL A 35 2.25 -14.74 -30.56
N LYS A 36 1.57 -13.67 -30.98
CA LYS A 36 0.64 -12.89 -30.15
C LYS A 36 -0.77 -13.36 -30.48
N CYS A 37 -1.43 -14.13 -29.61
CA CYS A 37 -2.84 -14.47 -29.80
C CYS A 37 -3.69 -14.21 -28.55
N ARG A 38 -4.82 -13.55 -28.79
CA ARG A 38 -5.84 -13.13 -27.84
C ARG A 38 -6.98 -14.15 -27.88
N SER A 39 -7.16 -14.89 -26.78
CA SER A 39 -8.32 -15.70 -26.38
C SER A 39 -8.80 -16.80 -27.36
N ILE A 40 -9.50 -17.81 -26.81
CA ILE A 40 -10.10 -18.99 -27.47
C ILE A 40 -9.05 -20.11 -27.59
N VAL A 41 -9.14 -21.26 -26.93
CA VAL A 41 -10.25 -22.22 -26.86
C VAL A 41 -10.10 -23.05 -25.57
N ASP A 42 -11.15 -23.12 -24.75
CA ASP A 42 -11.40 -24.29 -23.91
C ASP A 42 -12.12 -25.29 -24.81
N GLU A 43 -11.47 -26.40 -25.18
CA GLU A 43 -12.05 -27.72 -25.41
C GLU A 43 -10.97 -28.67 -25.97
N GLU A 44 -11.01 -29.92 -25.52
CA GLU A 44 -10.21 -31.06 -26.00
C GLU A 44 -8.72 -31.11 -25.64
N PHE A 45 -8.36 -31.24 -24.36
CA PHE A 45 -7.29 -32.16 -23.96
C PHE A 45 -7.51 -32.61 -22.52
N ASN A 46 -7.83 -33.89 -22.34
CA ASN A 46 -7.86 -34.58 -21.05
C ASN A 46 -6.43 -34.76 -20.51
N THR A 47 -5.76 -33.64 -20.20
CA THR A 47 -4.50 -33.65 -19.47
C THR A 47 -4.84 -33.41 -18.01
N HIS A 48 -4.63 -34.43 -17.17
CA HIS A 48 -4.59 -34.27 -15.73
C HIS A 48 -3.75 -33.04 -15.39
N LYS A 49 -4.45 -31.99 -14.95
CA LYS A 49 -3.87 -30.68 -14.66
C LYS A 49 -3.13 -30.81 -13.34
N ILE A 50 -1.93 -31.39 -13.36
CA ILE A 50 -0.96 -31.24 -12.27
C ILE A 50 -0.39 -29.83 -12.42
N THR A 51 -1.20 -28.82 -12.12
CA THR A 51 -0.64 -27.51 -11.76
C THR A 51 -0.01 -27.70 -10.40
N ASN A 52 1.26 -28.08 -10.38
CA ASN A 52 2.13 -27.67 -9.28
C ASN A 52 2.15 -26.15 -9.35
N GLU A 53 1.18 -25.52 -8.69
CA GLU A 53 1.23 -24.10 -8.39
C GLU A 53 2.55 -23.89 -7.67
N ILE A 54 3.53 -23.32 -8.36
CA ILE A 54 4.72 -22.77 -7.69
C ILE A 54 4.16 -21.70 -6.77
N SER A 55 3.92 -22.07 -5.52
CA SER A 55 3.41 -21.19 -4.50
C SER A 55 4.38 -20.02 -4.44
N LYS A 56 3.95 -18.83 -4.87
CA LYS A 56 4.79 -17.64 -4.75
C LYS A 56 5.23 -17.55 -3.29
N PRO A 57 6.53 -17.40 -3.00
CA PRO A 57 7.02 -17.47 -1.62
C PRO A 57 6.41 -16.37 -0.74
N ILE A 58 5.95 -15.28 -1.35
CA ILE A 58 5.35 -14.13 -0.68
C ILE A 58 3.83 -14.31 -0.61
N ILE A 59 3.35 -14.75 0.55
CA ILE A 59 1.92 -14.77 0.87
C ILE A 59 1.48 -13.36 1.29
N GLN A 60 0.43 -12.83 0.64
CA GLN A 60 -0.17 -11.55 1.05
C GLN A 60 -0.98 -11.71 2.35
N SER A 61 -0.31 -11.54 3.49
CA SER A 61 -0.96 -11.57 4.80
C SER A 61 -1.95 -10.41 4.98
N LYS A 62 -2.92 -10.57 5.88
CA LYS A 62 -3.81 -9.45 6.30
C LYS A 62 -3.00 -8.26 6.84
N PHE A 63 -1.88 -8.54 7.49
CA PHE A 63 -0.97 -7.52 8.02
C PHE A 63 -0.34 -6.68 6.89
N LYS A 64 0.17 -7.33 5.83
CA LYS A 64 0.71 -6.62 4.67
C LYS A 64 -0.35 -5.73 4.01
N LYS A 65 -1.57 -6.24 3.83
CA LYS A 65 -2.68 -5.44 3.26
C LYS A 65 -3.03 -4.23 4.13
N LEU A 66 -2.90 -4.33 5.45
CA LEU A 66 -3.10 -3.22 6.39
C LEU A 66 -2.01 -2.15 6.17
N GLN A 67 -0.74 -2.56 6.13
CA GLN A 67 0.40 -1.67 5.87
C GLN A 67 0.28 -0.97 4.50
N GLU A 68 -0.08 -1.71 3.45
CA GLU A 68 -0.31 -1.15 2.12
C GLU A 68 -1.44 -0.11 2.12
N THR A 69 -2.49 -0.32 2.93
CA THR A 69 -3.60 0.64 3.05
C THR A 69 -3.17 1.90 3.79
N GLY A 70 -2.40 1.76 4.88
CA GLY A 70 -1.80 2.89 5.61
C GLY A 70 -0.92 3.74 4.70
N LEU A 71 0.05 3.11 4.03
CA LEU A 71 0.98 3.80 3.14
C LEU A 71 0.26 4.54 1.99
N LYS A 72 -0.78 3.93 1.41
CA LYS A 72 -1.62 4.61 0.39
C LYS A 72 -2.33 5.84 0.94
N ALA A 73 -2.88 5.76 2.15
CA ALA A 73 -3.56 6.87 2.80
C ALA A 73 -2.59 8.02 3.11
N GLU A 74 -1.44 7.71 3.71
CA GLU A 74 -0.37 8.68 4.01
C GLU A 74 0.14 9.35 2.74
N THR A 75 0.38 8.58 1.68
CA THR A 75 0.83 9.12 0.38
C THR A 75 -0.22 10.06 -0.21
N TYR A 76 -1.49 9.69 -0.16
CA TYR A 76 -2.58 10.55 -0.61
C TYR A 76 -2.67 11.83 0.23
N PHE A 77 -2.48 11.73 1.54
CA PHE A 77 -2.44 12.88 2.45
C PHE A 77 -1.31 13.84 2.07
N ILE A 78 -0.06 13.38 1.99
CA ILE A 78 1.11 14.23 1.64
C ILE A 78 0.87 15.00 0.33
N ASN A 79 0.27 14.35 -0.67
CA ASN A 79 0.07 14.97 -1.98
C ASN A 79 -1.11 15.96 -2.04
N ASN A 80 -2.06 15.88 -1.10
CA ASN A 80 -3.33 16.62 -1.20
C ASN A 80 -3.76 17.31 0.10
N TYR A 81 -2.94 17.32 1.16
CA TYR A 81 -3.31 17.90 2.46
C TYR A 81 -3.73 19.37 2.34
N ASN A 82 -3.14 20.09 1.38
CA ASN A 82 -3.41 21.50 1.14
C ASN A 82 -4.83 21.78 0.59
N ASP A 83 -5.54 20.75 0.13
CA ASP A 83 -6.96 20.84 -0.28
C ASP A 83 -7.91 20.81 0.93
N ILE A 84 -7.40 20.44 2.11
CA ILE A 84 -8.14 20.44 3.36
C ILE A 84 -8.13 21.85 3.92
N ASN A 85 -9.31 22.47 4.07
CA ASN A 85 -9.45 23.88 4.46
C ASN A 85 -8.62 24.28 5.70
N ILE A 86 -8.61 23.46 6.75
CA ILE A 86 -7.88 23.76 8.00
C ILE A 86 -6.35 23.68 7.84
N PHE A 87 -5.84 22.96 6.83
CA PHE A 87 -4.41 22.81 6.58
C PHE A 87 -3.91 23.70 5.43
N LYS A 88 -4.82 24.43 4.78
CA LYS A 88 -4.52 25.19 3.57
C LYS A 88 -3.48 26.28 3.84
N GLY A 89 -2.44 26.30 3.00
CA GLY A 89 -1.30 27.20 3.12
C GLY A 89 -0.32 26.81 4.23
N GLY A 90 -0.57 25.71 4.96
CA GLY A 90 0.31 25.22 6.00
C GLY A 90 1.52 24.46 5.49
N LYS A 91 2.58 24.43 6.29
CA LYS A 91 3.82 23.68 6.01
C LYS A 91 3.74 22.32 6.68
N LEU A 92 3.76 21.25 5.87
CA LEU A 92 3.75 19.88 6.36
C LEU A 92 5.14 19.44 6.85
N GLN A 93 5.19 18.85 8.04
CA GLN A 93 6.33 18.14 8.61
C GLN A 93 5.97 16.66 8.78
N ASP A 94 6.86 15.78 8.34
CA ASP A 94 6.70 14.32 8.44
C ASP A 94 7.14 13.83 9.82
N ALA A 95 6.21 13.32 10.61
CA ALA A 95 6.44 12.84 11.98
C ALA A 95 6.32 11.30 12.11
N ARG A 96 6.12 10.57 11.00
CA ARG A 96 5.81 9.13 11.01
C ARG A 96 6.86 8.25 11.66
N LEU A 97 8.13 8.69 11.65
CA LEU A 97 9.26 7.93 12.19
C LEU A 97 9.55 8.21 13.66
N PHE A 98 8.91 9.21 14.27
CA PHE A 98 9.17 9.59 15.66
C PHE A 98 8.34 8.77 16.66
N GLY A 99 7.19 8.24 16.22
CA GLY A 99 6.32 7.44 17.08
C GLY A 99 5.59 8.26 18.14
N ASP A 100 5.42 9.57 17.94
CA ASP A 100 4.85 10.52 18.90
C ASP A 100 3.31 10.48 18.99
N GLY A 101 2.66 9.57 18.26
CA GLY A 101 1.21 9.36 18.30
C GLY A 101 0.43 10.21 17.30
N TYR A 102 1.09 10.71 16.26
CA TYR A 102 0.53 11.35 15.06
C TYR A 102 1.50 11.14 13.89
N ASP A 103 1.00 11.23 12.65
CA ASP A 103 1.81 11.01 11.44
C ASP A 103 2.47 12.30 10.94
N PHE A 104 1.78 13.45 11.06
CA PHE A 104 2.25 14.72 10.51
C PHE A 104 1.95 15.89 11.45
N GLN A 105 2.78 16.92 11.36
CA GLN A 105 2.48 18.26 11.87
C GLN A 105 2.29 19.22 10.70
N ILE A 106 1.30 20.10 10.78
CA ILE A 106 1.07 21.15 9.79
C ILE A 106 1.19 22.49 10.51
N ASP A 107 2.28 23.21 10.23
CA ASP A 107 2.46 24.56 10.76
C ASP A 107 1.61 25.54 9.96
N ILE A 108 0.81 26.32 10.65
CA ILE A 108 0.08 27.46 10.10
C ILE A 108 0.61 28.73 10.79
N ASN A 109 0.32 29.91 10.23
CA ASN A 109 0.93 31.16 10.68
C ASN A 109 0.93 31.37 12.21
N ASN A 110 -0.16 31.01 12.90
CA ASN A 110 -0.33 31.24 14.35
C ASN A 110 -0.58 29.93 15.13
N GLY A 111 -0.08 28.79 14.67
CA GLY A 111 -0.28 27.54 15.38
C GLY A 111 0.12 26.31 14.57
N PHE A 112 -0.38 25.16 14.99
CA PHE A 112 -0.14 23.91 14.29
C PHE A 112 -1.34 22.99 14.41
N TYR A 113 -1.41 22.03 13.51
CA TYR A 113 -2.26 20.86 13.66
C TYR A 113 -1.42 19.60 13.64
N LEU A 114 -1.79 18.63 14.48
CA LEU A 114 -1.29 17.27 14.47
C LEU A 114 -2.28 16.41 13.69
N ALA A 115 -1.83 15.80 12.60
CA ALA A 115 -2.65 14.95 11.77
C ALA A 115 -2.30 13.48 11.94
N GLU A 116 -3.30 12.69 12.29
CA GLU A 116 -3.26 11.23 12.29
C GLU A 116 -4.03 10.70 11.07
N VAL A 117 -3.36 9.98 10.17
CA VAL A 117 -3.92 9.60 8.87
C VAL A 117 -4.38 8.15 8.91
N LYS A 118 -5.68 7.91 8.73
CA LYS A 118 -6.24 6.54 8.65
C LYS A 118 -6.88 6.27 7.30
N GLY A 119 -6.50 5.16 6.68
CA GLY A 119 -7.08 4.70 5.41
C GLY A 119 -8.31 3.81 5.59
N ILE A 120 -9.36 4.06 4.80
CA ILE A 120 -10.53 3.20 4.67
C ILE A 120 -10.78 2.96 3.17
N LYS A 121 -10.84 1.68 2.79
CA LYS A 121 -11.00 1.25 1.39
C LYS A 121 -12.32 1.67 0.75
N GLU A 122 -13.38 1.63 1.54
CA GLU A 122 -14.75 1.93 1.13
C GLU A 122 -15.17 3.36 1.55
N ASN A 123 -16.41 3.74 1.23
CA ASN A 123 -16.93 5.08 1.54
C ASN A 123 -17.23 5.30 3.03
N LYS A 124 -17.21 4.22 3.81
CA LYS A 124 -17.47 4.15 5.25
C LYS A 124 -16.70 2.99 5.84
N GLY A 125 -16.37 3.09 7.12
CA GLY A 125 -15.67 2.04 7.83
C GLY A 125 -15.40 2.41 9.28
N ARG A 126 -14.75 1.49 9.99
CA ARG A 126 -14.26 1.73 11.34
C ARG A 126 -12.75 1.87 11.31
N PHE A 127 -12.22 2.71 12.17
CA PHE A 127 -10.80 2.78 12.47
C PHE A 127 -10.59 2.59 13.97
N ARG A 128 -9.33 2.48 14.39
CA ARG A 128 -8.91 2.42 15.78
C ARG A 128 -7.79 3.42 16.00
N LEU A 129 -7.68 3.89 17.23
CA LEU A 129 -6.48 4.58 17.70
C LEU A 129 -5.62 3.59 18.50
N THR A 130 -4.31 3.76 18.43
CA THR A 130 -3.41 3.18 19.44
C THR A 130 -3.55 3.93 20.77
N GLU A 131 -2.97 3.39 21.84
CA GLU A 131 -3.00 4.08 23.14
C GLU A 131 -2.30 5.43 23.06
N ASN A 132 -1.12 5.50 22.43
CA ASN A 132 -0.39 6.75 22.28
C ASN A 132 -1.20 7.79 21.48
N GLU A 133 -1.77 7.39 20.33
CA GLU A 133 -2.65 8.26 19.52
C GLU A 133 -3.86 8.77 20.33
N TYR A 134 -4.49 7.91 21.12
CA TYR A 134 -5.64 8.30 21.95
C TYR A 134 -5.24 9.34 23.01
N GLN A 135 -4.11 9.13 23.69
CA GLN A 135 -3.62 10.07 24.71
C GLN A 135 -3.24 11.41 24.08
N LYS A 136 -2.56 11.41 22.93
CA LYS A 136 -2.19 12.62 22.22
C LYS A 136 -3.40 13.38 21.71
N ALA A 137 -4.41 12.67 21.22
CA ALA A 137 -5.68 13.28 20.85
C ALA A 137 -6.40 13.93 22.05
N ALA A 138 -6.32 13.32 23.24
CA ALA A 138 -6.88 13.88 24.47
C ALA A 138 -6.08 15.10 24.99
N GLU A 139 -4.76 15.09 24.79
CA GLU A 139 -3.83 16.16 25.15
C GLU A 139 -4.03 17.41 24.29
N TYR A 140 -3.96 17.24 22.96
CA TYR A 140 -3.96 18.35 21.99
C TYR A 140 -5.36 18.76 21.51
N LYS A 141 -6.40 17.94 21.77
CA LYS A 141 -7.81 18.30 21.58
C LYS A 141 -8.12 18.86 20.19
N ASN A 142 -8.35 20.17 20.07
CA ASN A 142 -8.74 20.82 18.82
C ASN A 142 -7.59 20.89 17.81
N ASP A 143 -6.35 20.78 18.29
CA ASP A 143 -5.17 20.79 17.44
C ASP A 143 -4.83 19.37 16.94
N TYR A 144 -5.55 18.34 17.42
CA TYR A 144 -5.39 16.96 16.96
C TYR A 144 -6.52 16.55 16.01
N ILE A 145 -6.16 16.23 14.78
CA ILE A 145 -7.08 15.95 13.69
C ILE A 145 -6.88 14.52 13.20
N VAL A 146 -7.90 13.67 13.31
CA VAL A 146 -7.91 12.41 12.58
C VAL A 146 -8.35 12.70 11.16
N THR A 147 -7.48 12.46 10.19
CA THR A 147 -7.77 12.63 8.76
C THR A 147 -8.01 11.26 8.14
N LEU A 148 -9.29 10.96 7.86
CA LEU A 148 -9.66 9.73 7.19
C LEU A 148 -9.52 9.89 5.67
N VAL A 149 -8.80 8.97 5.02
CA VAL A 149 -8.80 8.83 3.56
C VAL A 149 -9.74 7.69 3.19
N LEU A 150 -10.95 8.05 2.76
CA LEU A 150 -12.00 7.11 2.38
C LEU A 150 -11.90 6.76 0.89
N ASN A 151 -12.55 5.67 0.47
CA ASN A 151 -12.61 5.24 -0.94
C ASN A 151 -11.23 4.99 -1.60
N LEU A 152 -10.25 4.49 -0.83
CA LEU A 152 -8.87 4.28 -1.34
C LEU A 152 -8.76 3.32 -2.54
N ASP A 153 -9.74 2.44 -2.74
CA ASP A 153 -9.76 1.51 -3.89
C ASP A 153 -10.46 2.10 -5.13
N LYS A 154 -10.98 3.34 -5.03
CA LYS A 154 -11.70 4.05 -6.11
C LYS A 154 -11.19 5.49 -6.26
N ILE A 155 -12.02 6.47 -5.90
CA ILE A 155 -11.71 7.90 -5.91
C ILE A 155 -11.58 8.33 -4.44
N PRO A 156 -10.35 8.52 -3.94
CA PRO A 156 -10.13 8.86 -2.56
C PRO A 156 -10.73 10.22 -2.20
N ARG A 157 -11.15 10.38 -0.95
CA ARG A 157 -11.60 11.66 -0.40
C ARG A 157 -11.27 11.76 1.07
N PHE A 158 -11.05 12.98 1.53
CA PHE A 158 -10.83 13.21 2.95
C PHE A 158 -12.14 13.30 3.74
N LEU A 159 -12.06 12.92 5.00
CA LEU A 159 -13.02 13.25 6.06
C LEU A 159 -12.23 13.56 7.33
N GLN A 160 -12.26 14.80 7.77
CA GLN A 160 -11.57 15.25 8.98
C GLN A 160 -12.47 15.06 10.19
N VAL A 161 -11.87 14.62 11.29
CA VAL A 161 -12.48 14.60 12.61
C VAL A 161 -11.59 15.40 13.53
N GLU A 162 -11.93 16.66 13.72
CA GLU A 162 -11.31 17.54 14.71
C GLU A 162 -11.67 17.03 16.11
N ASN A 163 -10.75 17.13 17.07
CA ASN A 163 -10.96 16.70 18.47
C ASN A 163 -11.70 15.34 18.55
N PRO A 164 -11.09 14.26 18.05
CA PRO A 164 -11.76 12.97 17.88
C PRO A 164 -12.27 12.41 19.21
N ILE A 165 -11.61 12.71 20.33
CA ILE A 165 -12.03 12.26 21.67
C ILE A 165 -13.37 12.88 22.07
N LYS A 166 -13.61 14.14 21.72
CA LYS A 166 -14.90 14.82 21.96
C LYS A 166 -15.98 14.36 20.97
N ASN A 167 -15.61 14.21 19.70
CA ASN A 167 -16.56 14.03 18.60
C ASN A 167 -16.89 12.56 18.27
N LEU A 168 -16.15 11.60 18.83
CA LEU A 168 -16.39 10.16 18.66
C LEU A 168 -16.43 9.43 20.00
N LYS A 169 -17.00 8.22 19.99
CA LYS A 169 -17.04 7.35 21.16
C LYS A 169 -16.09 6.17 20.96
N PHE A 170 -15.08 6.08 21.82
CA PHE A 170 -14.13 4.96 21.83
C PHE A 170 -14.45 3.99 22.97
N LYS A 171 -14.21 2.70 22.72
CA LYS A 171 -14.22 1.66 23.76
C LYS A 171 -12.83 1.06 23.83
N GLU A 172 -12.21 1.15 25.00
CA GLU A 172 -10.91 0.52 25.25
C GLU A 172 -11.01 -1.00 25.01
N ARG A 173 -10.02 -1.56 24.31
CA ARG A 173 -9.89 -3.00 24.09
C ARG A 173 -8.44 -3.40 24.25
N LYS A 174 -8.14 -4.16 25.31
CA LYS A 174 -6.82 -4.78 25.52
C LYS A 174 -6.69 -5.99 24.59
N VAL A 175 -5.65 -6.00 23.76
CA VAL A 175 -5.33 -7.09 22.85
C VAL A 175 -3.97 -7.64 23.28
N SER A 176 -3.92 -8.89 23.75
CA SER A 176 -2.65 -9.52 24.09
C SER A 176 -1.83 -9.78 22.81
N ALA A 177 -0.56 -9.40 22.83
CA ALA A 177 0.36 -9.76 21.75
C ALA A 177 0.53 -11.28 21.69
N LYS A 178 0.78 -11.81 20.48
CA LYS A 178 1.29 -13.19 20.35
C LYS A 178 2.65 -13.25 21.04
N ILE A 179 2.98 -14.39 21.64
CA ILE A 179 4.32 -14.66 22.14
C ILE A 179 5.31 -14.50 20.97
N THR A 180 6.16 -13.47 21.03
CA THR A 180 7.24 -13.26 20.08
C THR A 180 8.44 -14.10 20.54
N LYS A 181 8.96 -14.95 19.65
CA LYS A 181 10.24 -15.63 19.85
C LYS A 181 11.26 -14.95 18.95
N GLU A 182 12.32 -14.42 19.53
CA GLU A 182 13.41 -13.76 18.82
C GLU A 182 14.64 -14.66 18.83
N TYR A 183 15.42 -14.63 17.75
CA TYR A 183 16.67 -15.37 17.63
C TYR A 183 17.76 -14.34 17.40
N HIS A 184 18.62 -14.18 18.39
CA HIS A 184 19.73 -13.23 18.33
C HIS A 184 21.01 -13.98 17.97
N LEU A 185 21.89 -13.31 17.23
CA LEU A 185 23.23 -13.82 17.01
C LEU A 185 23.92 -14.00 18.35
N ILE A 186 24.64 -15.10 18.50
CA ILE A 186 25.46 -15.36 19.69
C ILE A 186 26.71 -14.48 19.66
N ASP A 187 27.24 -14.23 18.45
CA ASP A 187 28.48 -13.49 18.23
C ASP A 187 28.28 -12.33 17.25
N ASN A 188 29.23 -11.39 17.24
CA ASN A 188 29.24 -10.25 16.31
C ASN A 188 29.48 -10.70 14.87
N ILE A 189 28.88 -9.99 13.91
CA ILE A 189 29.20 -10.14 12.49
C ILE A 189 30.56 -9.49 12.22
N SER A 190 31.49 -10.27 11.66
CA SER A 190 32.79 -9.80 11.15
C SER A 190 32.71 -9.37 9.69
#